data_AF-A0A9D3XN81-F1
#
_entry.id   AF-A0A9D3XN81-F1
#
_cell.length_a   1.000
_cell.length_b   1.000
_cell.length_c   1.000
_cell.angle_alpha   90.00
_cell.angle_beta   90.00
_cell.angle_gamma   90.00
#
_symmetry.space_group_name_H-M   'P 1'
#
loop_
_entity.id
_entity.type
_entity.pdbx_description
1 polymer ?
#
loop_
_entity_poly.entity_id
_entity_poly.type
_entity_poly.pdbx_seq_one_letter_code
_entity_poly.pdbx_strand_id
1 'polypeptide(L)'
;MEEPRWASEVGDIVGRILIWLDNVCDPRARKTALRATALLALSHPQDVVLSCVAHTLSSDRCAIELWRALGEEPQLPREVLQQLLDKLQQRRREEKSGNESLAAMRTIYEVLFLWGYREAILEMYPQMLILCVRQVHTSVEAVKTLFSMPGYWKEFASIQFQQGWDMISSRCYYSQGVGLIARAMIEFENPQLPAIFREAITIVQSEKEEEQRNIAMTFCTEVQSLRAQLPAIMDMFCDRDGRHVMGAMHQAGDIIYLLDGEGLGSISQDIAVSLRPFIDDERDSVRSAAILLLGNMVSSVKDPDKPIVQQEMIHCLLPLLLHLEDRDESVTLRCKLTLFRCAVFLRWAHLKTLFRSMAWDGSTQLMKCAWKCLMQNNKSHIPKFLFQALEYLESSQTTIRHSAALFIGNTIHHYCDFLSETVTEDGISRLYEAFQEVPLTCDRTTGHILNRYYKWLQKLRNLVSGSAFD
;
A
#
# COMPACT_ATOMS: atom_id res chain seq x y z
N MET A 1 -14.66 -36.91 18.11
CA MET A 1 -15.99 -36.51 18.60
C MET A 1 -16.91 -36.65 17.42
N GLU A 2 -17.87 -37.57 17.48
CA GLU A 2 -18.89 -37.73 16.44
C GLU A 2 -19.83 -36.52 16.47
N GLU A 3 -20.11 -35.93 15.31
CA GLU A 3 -21.12 -34.90 15.17
C GLU A 3 -22.49 -35.46 15.59
N PRO A 4 -23.27 -34.73 16.40
CA PRO A 4 -24.54 -35.24 16.91
C PRO A 4 -25.58 -35.34 15.79
N ARG A 5 -26.40 -36.41 15.81
CA ARG A 5 -27.39 -36.80 14.78
C ARG A 5 -28.37 -35.72 14.31
N TRP A 6 -28.55 -34.65 15.07
CA TRP A 6 -29.43 -33.54 14.69
C TRP A 6 -28.78 -32.59 13.67
N ALA A 7 -27.44 -32.61 13.51
CA ALA A 7 -26.74 -31.79 12.52
C ALA A 7 -27.17 -32.14 11.08
N SER A 8 -27.46 -33.42 10.78
CA SER A 8 -28.00 -33.84 9.48
C SER A 8 -29.47 -33.48 9.27
N GLU A 9 -30.20 -33.03 10.31
CA GLU A 9 -31.62 -32.67 10.22
C GLU A 9 -31.83 -31.16 9.98
N VAL A 10 -30.80 -30.32 10.20
CA VAL A 10 -30.91 -28.87 10.06
C VAL A 10 -31.28 -28.47 8.63
N GLY A 11 -30.65 -29.08 7.63
CA GLY A 11 -30.95 -28.85 6.22
C GLY A 11 -32.41 -29.13 5.86
N ASP A 12 -32.97 -30.23 6.38
CA ASP A 12 -34.37 -30.64 6.18
C ASP A 12 -35.36 -29.72 6.89
N ILE A 13 -35.04 -29.30 8.12
CA ILE A 13 -35.84 -28.33 8.88
C ILE A 13 -35.90 -27.01 8.13
N VAL A 14 -34.75 -26.52 7.64
CA VAL A 14 -34.67 -25.30 6.84
C VAL A 14 -35.47 -25.48 5.56
N GLY A 15 -35.30 -26.58 4.82
CA GLY A 15 -36.07 -26.86 3.60
C GLY A 15 -37.59 -26.79 3.82
N ARG A 16 -38.09 -27.32 4.93
CA ARG A 16 -39.52 -27.23 5.31
C ARG A 16 -39.96 -25.79 5.61
N ILE A 17 -39.14 -25.02 6.31
CA ILE A 17 -39.40 -23.60 6.58
C ILE A 17 -39.47 -22.83 5.26
N LEU A 18 -38.59 -23.12 4.30
CA LEU A 18 -38.54 -22.45 3.00
C LEU A 18 -39.78 -22.74 2.14
N ILE A 19 -40.21 -23.99 2.06
CA ILE A 19 -41.45 -24.38 1.36
C ILE A 19 -42.68 -23.72 2.01
N TRP A 20 -42.69 -23.63 3.34
CA TRP A 20 -43.78 -22.95 4.06
C TRP A 20 -43.77 -21.43 3.80
N LEU A 21 -42.59 -20.81 3.72
CA LEU A 21 -42.43 -19.40 3.41
C LEU A 21 -43.01 -19.04 2.04
N ASP A 22 -43.00 -19.91 1.04
CA ASP A 22 -43.62 -19.62 -0.26
C ASP A 22 -45.15 -19.41 -0.17
N ASN A 23 -45.80 -19.99 0.84
CA ASN A 23 -47.25 -20.05 0.94
C ASN A 23 -47.84 -19.17 2.06
N VAL A 24 -47.02 -18.67 2.99
CA VAL A 24 -47.49 -17.86 4.11
C VAL A 24 -47.85 -16.42 3.70
N CYS A 25 -49.07 -16.00 4.00
CA CYS A 25 -49.54 -14.63 3.76
C CYS A 25 -49.37 -13.68 4.95
N ASP A 26 -49.19 -14.18 6.18
CA ASP A 26 -49.02 -13.33 7.38
C ASP A 26 -47.59 -12.73 7.44
N PRO A 27 -47.44 -11.39 7.36
CA PRO A 27 -46.13 -10.74 7.42
C PRO A 27 -45.37 -10.97 8.73
N ARG A 28 -46.07 -11.14 9.86
CA ARG A 28 -45.43 -11.33 11.17
C ARG A 28 -44.86 -12.73 11.30
N ALA A 29 -45.64 -13.75 10.96
CA ALA A 29 -45.17 -15.14 10.93
C ALA A 29 -44.03 -15.31 9.91
N ARG A 30 -44.13 -14.66 8.74
CA ARG A 30 -43.06 -14.63 7.73
C ARG A 30 -41.76 -14.02 8.26
N LYS A 31 -41.80 -12.84 8.88
CA LYS A 31 -40.62 -12.20 9.48
C LYS A 31 -40.00 -13.06 10.59
N THR A 32 -40.83 -13.72 11.39
CA THR A 32 -40.38 -14.60 12.48
C THR A 32 -39.66 -15.83 11.94
N ALA A 33 -40.20 -16.45 10.88
CA ALA A 33 -39.56 -17.58 10.22
C ALA A 33 -38.22 -17.19 9.57
N LEU A 34 -38.14 -16.05 8.89
CA LEU A 34 -36.89 -15.53 8.32
C LEU A 34 -35.82 -15.30 9.40
N ARG A 35 -36.21 -14.73 10.55
CA ARG A 35 -35.31 -14.54 11.69
C ARG A 35 -34.87 -15.87 12.30
N ALA A 36 -35.77 -16.85 12.40
CA ALA A 36 -35.43 -18.18 12.88
C ALA A 36 -34.39 -18.85 11.96
N THR A 37 -34.54 -18.71 10.64
CA THR A 37 -33.54 -19.19 9.66
C THR A 37 -32.19 -18.49 9.84
N ALA A 38 -32.17 -17.17 10.08
CA ALA A 38 -30.92 -16.45 10.35
C ALA A 38 -30.24 -16.89 11.65
N LEU A 39 -31.00 -17.12 12.72
CA LEU A 39 -30.46 -17.65 13.98
C LEU A 39 -29.92 -19.07 13.83
N LEU A 40 -30.56 -19.92 13.03
CA LEU A 40 -30.04 -21.25 12.70
C LEU A 40 -28.72 -21.15 11.91
N ALA A 41 -28.61 -20.19 11.00
CA ALA A 41 -27.39 -19.96 10.23
C ALA A 41 -26.19 -19.54 11.10
N LEU A 42 -26.41 -18.91 12.26
CA LEU A 42 -25.32 -18.58 13.20
C LEU A 42 -24.65 -19.83 13.78
N SER A 43 -25.37 -20.95 13.87
CA SER A 43 -24.84 -22.21 14.39
C SER A 43 -24.49 -23.21 13.27
N HIS A 44 -25.24 -23.19 12.16
CA HIS A 44 -25.11 -24.13 11.03
C HIS A 44 -25.10 -23.38 9.69
N PRO A 45 -24.10 -22.53 9.42
CA PRO A 45 -24.11 -21.66 8.24
C PRO A 45 -24.06 -22.45 6.94
N GLN A 46 -23.31 -23.54 6.90
CA GLN A 46 -23.21 -24.40 5.71
C GLN A 46 -24.57 -25.00 5.34
N ASP A 47 -25.18 -25.78 6.22
CA ASP A 47 -26.45 -26.47 5.93
C ASP A 47 -27.58 -25.50 5.56
N VAL A 48 -27.66 -24.35 6.25
CA VAL A 48 -28.66 -23.33 5.95
C VAL A 48 -28.41 -22.74 4.56
N VAL A 49 -27.19 -22.32 4.23
CA VAL A 49 -26.87 -21.74 2.91
C VAL A 49 -27.10 -22.75 1.79
N LEU A 50 -26.72 -24.02 1.98
CA LEU A 50 -26.97 -25.09 1.02
C LEU A 50 -28.47 -25.24 0.71
N SER A 51 -29.30 -25.34 1.75
CA SER A 51 -30.76 -25.43 1.60
C SER A 51 -31.37 -24.17 0.98
N CYS A 52 -30.84 -22.99 1.31
CA CYS A 52 -31.31 -21.72 0.74
C CYS A 52 -30.98 -21.61 -0.75
N VAL A 53 -29.77 -21.95 -1.17
CA VAL A 53 -29.38 -21.99 -2.60
C VAL A 53 -30.24 -23.01 -3.36
N ALA A 54 -30.48 -24.19 -2.79
CA ALA A 54 -31.37 -25.18 -3.39
C ALA A 54 -32.81 -24.66 -3.55
N HIS A 55 -33.31 -23.85 -2.62
CA HIS A 55 -34.64 -23.24 -2.71
C HIS A 55 -34.69 -22.09 -3.73
N THR A 56 -33.63 -21.29 -3.85
CA THR A 56 -33.54 -20.22 -4.88
C THR A 56 -33.61 -20.74 -6.31
N LEU A 57 -33.31 -22.02 -6.54
CA LEU A 57 -33.54 -22.68 -7.82
C LEU A 57 -35.03 -22.91 -8.13
N SER A 58 -35.90 -22.88 -7.12
CA SER A 58 -37.31 -23.26 -7.22
C SER A 58 -38.31 -22.12 -7.06
N SER A 59 -37.95 -21.02 -6.37
CA SER A 59 -38.85 -19.88 -6.09
C SER A 59 -38.09 -18.55 -5.94
N ASP A 60 -38.32 -17.60 -6.87
CA ASP A 60 -37.63 -16.29 -6.89
C ASP A 60 -38.13 -15.29 -5.84
N ARG A 61 -39.40 -15.39 -5.41
CA ARG A 61 -40.04 -14.35 -4.59
C ARG A 61 -39.55 -14.32 -3.14
N CYS A 62 -39.18 -15.48 -2.59
CA CYS A 62 -38.74 -15.62 -1.20
C CYS A 62 -37.21 -15.52 -1.02
N ALA A 63 -36.45 -15.71 -2.10
CA ALA A 63 -34.99 -15.74 -2.10
C ALA A 63 -34.37 -14.43 -1.55
N ILE A 64 -34.77 -13.28 -2.10
CA ILE A 64 -34.19 -11.98 -1.73
C ILE A 64 -34.45 -11.63 -0.26
N GLU A 65 -35.64 -11.92 0.25
CA GLU A 65 -35.98 -11.64 1.66
C GLU A 65 -35.20 -12.53 2.62
N LEU A 66 -34.94 -13.76 2.22
CA LEU A 66 -34.10 -14.67 2.96
C LEU A 66 -32.65 -14.20 3.02
N TRP A 67 -32.07 -13.87 1.87
CA TRP A 67 -30.71 -13.35 1.84
C TRP A 67 -30.61 -12.05 2.62
N ARG A 68 -31.63 -11.18 2.54
CA ARG A 68 -31.68 -9.96 3.35
C ARG A 68 -31.67 -10.28 4.85
N ALA A 69 -32.45 -11.25 5.30
CA ALA A 69 -32.48 -11.64 6.72
C ALA A 69 -31.15 -12.22 7.20
N LEU A 70 -30.45 -12.99 6.36
CA LEU A 70 -29.10 -13.47 6.65
C LEU A 70 -28.09 -12.30 6.70
N GLY A 71 -28.25 -11.31 5.82
CA GLY A 71 -27.40 -10.12 5.79
C GLY A 71 -27.62 -9.13 6.94
N GLU A 72 -28.73 -9.24 7.69
CA GLU A 72 -28.96 -8.41 8.88
C GLU A 72 -28.08 -8.85 10.07
N GLU A 73 -27.58 -10.08 10.06
CA GLU A 73 -26.70 -10.61 11.11
C GLU A 73 -25.22 -10.39 10.73
N PRO A 74 -24.42 -9.63 11.51
CA PRO A 74 -23.05 -9.24 11.11
C PRO A 74 -22.07 -10.39 10.84
N GLN A 75 -22.34 -11.58 11.41
CA GLN A 75 -21.45 -12.75 11.34
C GLN A 75 -21.81 -13.73 10.22
N LEU A 76 -22.81 -13.43 9.39
CA LEU A 76 -23.27 -14.34 8.34
C LEU A 76 -22.85 -13.92 6.92
N PRO A 77 -22.77 -12.63 6.54
CA PRO A 77 -22.44 -12.25 5.18
C PRO A 77 -21.18 -12.88 4.61
N ARG A 78 -20.09 -12.90 5.38
CA ARG A 78 -18.79 -13.46 4.97
C ARG A 78 -18.87 -14.97 4.80
N GLU A 79 -19.51 -15.65 5.74
CA GLU A 79 -19.71 -17.10 5.76
C GLU A 79 -20.61 -17.53 4.60
N VAL A 80 -21.69 -16.80 4.33
CA VAL A 80 -22.58 -17.03 3.19
C VAL A 80 -21.80 -16.89 1.88
N LEU A 81 -21.04 -15.81 1.70
CA LEU A 81 -20.22 -15.60 0.51
C LEU A 81 -19.16 -16.71 0.36
N GLN A 82 -18.48 -17.10 1.44
CA GLN A 82 -17.49 -18.18 1.42
C GLN A 82 -18.11 -19.49 0.95
N GLN A 83 -19.27 -19.88 1.49
CA GLN A 83 -19.96 -21.11 1.09
C GLN A 83 -20.41 -21.07 -0.37
N LEU A 84 -20.85 -19.92 -0.88
CA LEU A 84 -21.18 -19.73 -2.30
C LEU A 84 -19.93 -19.86 -3.19
N LEU A 85 -18.79 -19.30 -2.76
CA LEU A 85 -17.52 -19.42 -3.48
C LEU A 85 -16.99 -20.85 -3.46
N ASP A 86 -17.06 -21.55 -2.33
CA ASP A 86 -16.67 -22.96 -2.20
C ASP A 86 -17.49 -23.84 -3.16
N LYS A 87 -18.80 -23.57 -3.27
CA LYS A 87 -19.66 -24.19 -4.28
C LYS A 87 -19.20 -23.92 -5.71
N LEU A 88 -18.85 -22.67 -6.03
CA LEU A 88 -18.34 -22.32 -7.36
C LEU A 88 -16.99 -22.97 -7.67
N GLN A 89 -16.18 -23.27 -6.65
CA GLN A 89 -14.89 -23.94 -6.77
C GLN A 89 -15.05 -25.45 -7.05
N GLN A 90 -15.96 -26.14 -6.35
CA GLN A 90 -16.11 -27.61 -6.36
C GLN A 90 -16.52 -28.25 -7.71
N ARG A 91 -16.84 -27.45 -8.74
CA ARG A 91 -17.38 -27.86 -10.05
C ARG A 91 -16.53 -28.87 -10.87
N ARG A 92 -15.30 -29.21 -10.49
CA ARG A 92 -14.46 -30.17 -11.26
C ARG A 92 -14.68 -31.66 -10.95
N ARG A 93 -15.50 -32.05 -9.96
CA ARG A 93 -15.68 -33.48 -9.61
C ARG A 93 -17.00 -34.12 -10.05
N GLU A 94 -18.06 -33.35 -10.31
CA GLU A 94 -19.38 -33.89 -10.63
C GLU A 94 -20.00 -33.19 -11.83
N GLU A 95 -19.80 -33.76 -13.03
CA GLU A 95 -20.29 -33.25 -14.34
C GLU A 95 -21.84 -33.24 -14.50
N LYS A 96 -22.62 -33.25 -13.41
CA LYS A 96 -24.09 -33.40 -13.46
C LYS A 96 -24.93 -32.23 -12.91
N SER A 97 -24.35 -31.23 -12.21
CA SER A 97 -25.15 -30.14 -11.58
C SER A 97 -24.88 -28.73 -12.14
N GLY A 98 -25.02 -28.53 -13.46
CA GLY A 98 -24.94 -27.19 -14.08
C GLY A 98 -25.89 -26.15 -13.47
N ASN A 99 -27.00 -26.59 -12.87
CA ASN A 99 -27.99 -25.74 -12.22
C ASN A 99 -27.47 -25.13 -10.91
N GLU A 100 -26.63 -25.83 -10.14
CA GLU A 100 -26.20 -25.36 -8.81
C GLU A 100 -25.14 -24.24 -8.90
N SER A 101 -24.24 -24.28 -9.89
CA SER A 101 -23.31 -23.17 -10.13
C SER A 101 -24.04 -21.93 -10.64
N LEU A 102 -25.06 -22.12 -11.48
CA LEU A 102 -25.94 -21.03 -11.92
C LEU A 102 -26.70 -20.44 -10.73
N ALA A 103 -27.20 -21.28 -9.82
CA ALA A 103 -27.84 -20.85 -8.58
C ALA A 103 -26.88 -20.04 -7.71
N ALA A 104 -25.67 -20.54 -7.45
CA ALA A 104 -24.68 -19.83 -6.66
C ALA A 104 -24.29 -18.48 -7.29
N MET A 105 -24.12 -18.44 -8.63
CA MET A 105 -23.82 -17.20 -9.35
C MET A 105 -25.00 -16.21 -9.31
N ARG A 106 -26.23 -16.71 -9.42
CA ARG A 106 -27.46 -15.92 -9.27
C ARG A 106 -27.63 -15.40 -7.85
N THR A 107 -27.33 -16.21 -6.84
CA THR A 107 -27.34 -15.80 -5.44
C THR A 107 -26.29 -14.71 -5.21
N ILE A 108 -25.07 -14.86 -5.73
CA ILE A 108 -24.05 -13.81 -5.68
C ILE A 108 -24.61 -12.51 -6.28
N TYR A 109 -25.23 -12.59 -7.46
CA TYR A 109 -25.90 -11.43 -8.08
C TYR A 109 -26.95 -10.77 -7.16
N GLU A 110 -27.79 -11.57 -6.48
CA GLU A 110 -28.82 -11.05 -5.59
C GLU A 110 -28.23 -10.39 -4.34
N VAL A 111 -27.20 -10.98 -3.72
CA VAL A 111 -26.61 -10.45 -2.49
C VAL A 111 -25.72 -9.23 -2.73
N LEU A 112 -25.18 -9.04 -3.95
CA LEU A 112 -24.35 -7.88 -4.29
C LEU A 112 -25.05 -6.53 -4.04
N PHE A 113 -26.38 -6.50 -4.13
CA PHE A 113 -27.17 -5.29 -3.93
C PHE A 113 -27.79 -5.18 -2.52
N LEU A 114 -27.55 -6.15 -1.64
CA LEU A 114 -28.05 -6.13 -0.28
C LEU A 114 -27.06 -5.42 0.65
N TRP A 115 -27.54 -4.37 1.33
CA TRP A 115 -26.72 -3.55 2.21
C TRP A 115 -25.94 -4.35 3.27
N GLY A 116 -26.58 -5.40 3.84
CA GLY A 116 -25.97 -6.26 4.85
C GLY A 116 -24.70 -6.99 4.40
N TYR A 117 -24.50 -7.14 3.08
CA TYR A 117 -23.34 -7.84 2.53
C TYR A 117 -22.19 -6.92 2.12
N ARG A 118 -22.38 -5.59 2.17
CA ARG A 118 -21.45 -4.62 1.57
C ARG A 118 -20.01 -4.77 2.08
N GLU A 119 -19.83 -4.92 3.38
CA GLU A 119 -18.50 -5.04 3.98
C GLU A 119 -17.82 -6.35 3.59
N ALA A 120 -18.56 -7.47 3.68
CA ALA A 120 -18.05 -8.78 3.29
C ALA A 120 -17.74 -8.87 1.79
N ILE A 121 -18.55 -8.24 0.92
CA ILE A 121 -18.28 -8.14 -0.52
C ILE A 121 -16.98 -7.37 -0.77
N LEU A 122 -16.74 -6.25 -0.08
CA LEU A 122 -15.52 -5.48 -0.24
C LEU A 122 -14.28 -6.24 0.25
N GLU A 123 -14.40 -7.00 1.34
CA GLU A 123 -13.33 -7.87 1.85
C GLU A 123 -13.01 -9.00 0.86
N MET A 124 -14.03 -9.64 0.30
CA MET A 124 -13.91 -10.82 -0.55
C MET A 124 -13.86 -10.53 -2.05
N TYR A 125 -13.90 -9.25 -2.44
CA TYR A 125 -13.95 -8.80 -3.85
C TYR A 125 -12.87 -9.44 -4.74
N PRO A 126 -11.59 -9.53 -4.32
CA PRO A 126 -10.54 -10.14 -5.14
C PRO A 126 -10.85 -11.59 -5.55
N GLN A 127 -11.25 -12.39 -4.57
CA GLN A 127 -11.56 -13.81 -4.75
C GLN A 127 -12.84 -13.98 -5.57
N MET A 128 -13.86 -13.18 -5.27
CA MET A 128 -15.11 -13.16 -6.02
C MET A 128 -14.88 -12.81 -7.49
N LEU A 129 -14.10 -11.78 -7.80
CA LEU A 129 -13.82 -11.38 -9.18
C LEU A 129 -13.13 -12.50 -9.97
N ILE A 130 -12.05 -13.08 -9.43
CA ILE A 130 -11.29 -14.14 -10.12
C ILE A 130 -12.17 -15.38 -10.34
N LEU A 131 -12.96 -15.77 -9.34
CA LEU A 131 -13.89 -16.90 -9.43
C LEU A 131 -15.03 -16.65 -10.42
N CYS A 132 -15.58 -15.44 -10.43
CA CYS A 132 -16.65 -15.07 -11.36
C CYS A 132 -16.15 -15.03 -12.80
N VAL A 133 -14.95 -14.49 -13.03
CA VAL A 133 -14.29 -14.48 -14.35
C VAL A 133 -13.96 -15.91 -14.81
N ARG A 134 -13.57 -16.82 -13.91
CA ARG A 134 -13.43 -18.25 -14.22
C ARG A 134 -14.74 -18.86 -14.71
N GLN A 135 -15.84 -18.52 -14.05
CA GLN A 135 -17.16 -19.06 -14.35
C GLN A 135 -17.94 -18.26 -15.41
N VAL A 136 -17.29 -17.38 -16.18
CA VAL A 136 -18.01 -16.44 -17.05
C VAL A 136 -18.88 -17.12 -18.12
N HIS A 137 -18.53 -18.34 -18.53
CA HIS A 137 -19.34 -19.15 -19.44
C HIS A 137 -20.71 -19.55 -18.84
N THR A 138 -20.91 -19.37 -17.54
CA THR A 138 -22.20 -19.59 -16.85
C THR A 138 -23.02 -18.31 -16.67
N SER A 139 -22.37 -17.15 -16.50
CA SER A 139 -23.03 -15.85 -16.44
C SER A 139 -22.02 -14.71 -16.59
N VAL A 140 -22.00 -14.07 -17.76
CA VAL A 140 -21.24 -12.84 -17.99
C VAL A 140 -21.85 -11.68 -17.19
N GLU A 141 -23.16 -11.72 -17.01
CA GLU A 141 -23.96 -10.73 -16.29
C GLU A 141 -23.51 -10.56 -14.84
N ALA A 142 -23.07 -11.63 -14.17
CA ALA A 142 -22.57 -11.51 -12.81
C ALA A 142 -21.20 -10.82 -12.74
N VAL A 143 -20.29 -11.03 -13.71
CA VAL A 143 -19.05 -10.23 -13.79
C VAL A 143 -19.37 -8.76 -14.11
N LYS A 144 -20.26 -8.52 -15.07
CA LYS A 144 -20.79 -7.17 -15.38
C LYS A 144 -21.34 -6.47 -14.15
N THR A 145 -22.03 -7.20 -13.28
CA THR A 145 -22.66 -6.67 -12.06
C THR A 145 -21.64 -6.25 -11.02
N LEU A 146 -20.53 -7.00 -10.86
CA LEU A 146 -19.42 -6.58 -9.99
C LEU A 146 -18.90 -5.20 -10.40
N PHE A 147 -18.75 -4.94 -11.71
CA PHE A 147 -18.36 -3.62 -12.24
C PHE A 147 -19.51 -2.60 -12.29
N SER A 148 -20.76 -3.03 -12.09
CA SER A 148 -21.92 -2.14 -11.98
C SER A 148 -22.14 -1.61 -10.56
N MET A 149 -21.35 -2.08 -9.58
CA MET A 149 -21.37 -1.54 -8.23
C MET A 149 -21.02 -0.03 -8.22
N PRO A 150 -21.64 0.78 -7.34
CA PRO A 150 -21.31 2.20 -7.24
C PRO A 150 -19.81 2.41 -6.98
N GLY A 151 -19.10 2.92 -7.99
CA GLY A 151 -17.66 3.18 -7.94
C GLY A 151 -16.84 2.57 -9.08
N TYR A 152 -17.36 1.56 -9.81
CA TYR A 152 -16.60 0.83 -10.85
C TYR A 152 -17.17 0.96 -12.27
N TRP A 153 -18.04 1.95 -12.48
CA TRP A 153 -18.77 2.12 -13.74
C TRP A 153 -17.86 2.54 -14.91
N LYS A 154 -16.71 3.19 -14.64
CA LYS A 154 -15.77 3.63 -15.68
C LYS A 154 -15.11 2.42 -16.35
N GLU A 155 -14.71 1.45 -15.53
CA GLU A 155 -14.18 0.17 -15.94
C GLU A 155 -15.23 -0.58 -16.76
N PHE A 156 -16.48 -0.64 -16.27
CA PHE A 156 -17.59 -1.23 -17.02
C PHE A 156 -17.73 -0.60 -18.40
N ALA A 157 -17.74 0.73 -18.48
CA ALA A 157 -17.90 1.46 -19.74
C ALA A 157 -16.73 1.18 -20.70
N SER A 158 -15.49 1.19 -20.23
CA SER A 158 -14.31 0.89 -21.05
C SER A 158 -14.34 -0.54 -21.61
N ILE A 159 -14.66 -1.53 -20.76
CA ILE A 159 -14.81 -2.93 -21.19
C ILE A 159 -15.94 -3.04 -22.22
N GLN A 160 -17.08 -2.38 -22.00
CA GLN A 160 -18.21 -2.40 -22.91
C GLN A 160 -17.88 -1.77 -24.28
N PHE A 161 -17.22 -0.61 -24.30
CA PHE A 161 -16.87 0.07 -25.55
C PHE A 161 -15.80 -0.67 -26.36
N GLN A 162 -14.97 -1.48 -25.70
CA GLN A 162 -13.97 -2.35 -26.34
C GLN A 162 -14.53 -3.73 -26.70
N GLN A 163 -15.84 -3.96 -26.55
CA GLN A 163 -16.51 -5.26 -26.76
C GLN A 163 -15.92 -6.39 -25.90
N GLY A 164 -15.31 -6.04 -24.76
CA GLY A 164 -14.60 -6.99 -23.90
C GLY A 164 -15.51 -8.10 -23.36
N TRP A 165 -16.79 -7.82 -23.11
CA TRP A 165 -17.75 -8.84 -22.66
C TRP A 165 -17.99 -9.94 -23.70
N ASP A 166 -17.99 -9.59 -24.98
CA ASP A 166 -18.13 -10.56 -26.08
C ASP A 166 -16.85 -11.42 -26.20
N MET A 167 -15.69 -10.80 -25.99
CA MET A 167 -14.39 -11.48 -25.98
C MET A 167 -14.27 -12.48 -24.83
N ILE A 168 -14.71 -12.08 -23.63
CA ILE A 168 -14.75 -12.94 -22.44
C ILE A 168 -15.74 -14.10 -22.61
N SER A 169 -16.82 -13.90 -23.37
CA SER A 169 -17.78 -14.98 -23.67
C SER A 169 -17.22 -16.01 -24.66
N SER A 170 -16.23 -15.61 -25.47
CA SER A 170 -15.61 -16.44 -26.51
C SER A 170 -14.38 -17.18 -25.99
N ARG A 171 -14.32 -18.50 -26.20
CA ARG A 171 -13.13 -19.31 -25.83
C ARG A 171 -11.84 -18.84 -26.52
N CYS A 172 -11.92 -18.34 -27.74
CA CYS A 172 -10.75 -17.92 -28.51
C CYS A 172 -10.17 -16.58 -28.03
N TYR A 173 -11.01 -15.69 -27.49
CA TYR A 173 -10.63 -14.34 -27.06
C TYR A 173 -10.68 -14.16 -25.54
N TYR A 174 -10.90 -15.24 -24.79
CA TYR A 174 -11.09 -15.21 -23.34
C TYR A 174 -9.94 -14.51 -22.62
N SER A 175 -8.68 -14.91 -22.89
CA SER A 175 -7.50 -14.30 -22.27
C SER A 175 -7.37 -12.81 -22.61
N GLN A 176 -7.66 -12.42 -23.84
CA GLN A 176 -7.64 -11.02 -24.27
C GLN A 176 -8.74 -10.20 -23.58
N GLY A 177 -9.91 -10.79 -23.39
CA GLY A 177 -11.02 -10.21 -22.64
C GLY A 177 -10.71 -10.04 -21.14
N VAL A 178 -10.07 -11.03 -20.52
CA VAL A 178 -9.56 -10.93 -19.13
C VAL A 178 -8.49 -9.83 -19.04
N GLY A 179 -7.59 -9.73 -20.02
CA GLY A 179 -6.60 -8.66 -20.09
C GLY A 179 -7.24 -7.27 -20.25
N LEU A 180 -8.40 -7.16 -20.92
CA LEU A 180 -9.16 -5.89 -20.97
C LEU A 180 -9.73 -5.50 -19.60
N ILE A 181 -10.19 -6.47 -18.80
CA ILE A 181 -10.60 -6.19 -17.41
C ILE A 181 -9.42 -5.61 -16.63
N ALA A 182 -8.29 -6.32 -16.62
CA ALA A 182 -7.10 -5.86 -15.89
C ALA A 182 -6.64 -4.47 -16.35
N ARG A 183 -6.61 -4.20 -17.66
CA ARG A 183 -6.26 -2.89 -18.23
C ARG A 183 -7.25 -1.79 -17.85
N ALA A 184 -8.56 -2.06 -17.88
CA ALA A 184 -9.55 -1.09 -17.44
C ALA A 184 -9.38 -0.76 -15.95
N MET A 185 -9.12 -1.76 -15.11
CA MET A 185 -8.86 -1.54 -13.68
C MET A 185 -7.60 -0.71 -13.42
N ILE A 186 -6.57 -0.89 -14.25
CA ILE A 186 -5.34 -0.08 -14.22
C ILE A 186 -5.63 1.36 -14.66
N GLU A 187 -6.31 1.53 -15.80
CA GLU A 187 -6.59 2.83 -16.43
C GLU A 187 -7.41 3.75 -15.52
N PHE A 188 -8.34 3.19 -14.75
CA PHE A 188 -9.23 3.97 -13.87
C PHE A 188 -8.87 3.88 -12.38
N GLU A 189 -7.64 3.45 -12.04
CA GLU A 189 -7.11 3.43 -10.67
C GLU A 189 -8.03 2.69 -9.68
N ASN A 190 -8.50 1.50 -10.06
CA ASN A 190 -9.47 0.77 -9.24
C ASN A 190 -8.87 0.43 -7.86
N PRO A 191 -9.51 0.82 -6.74
CA PRO A 191 -8.97 0.63 -5.40
C PRO A 191 -8.83 -0.83 -4.97
N GLN A 192 -9.51 -1.77 -5.65
CA GLN A 192 -9.40 -3.21 -5.38
C GLN A 192 -8.23 -3.85 -6.14
N LEU A 193 -7.63 -3.16 -7.11
CA LEU A 193 -6.59 -3.73 -7.97
C LEU A 193 -5.37 -4.24 -7.18
N PRO A 194 -4.82 -3.53 -6.16
CA PRO A 194 -3.74 -4.07 -5.34
C PRO A 194 -4.11 -5.39 -4.64
N ALA A 195 -5.36 -5.50 -4.15
CA ALA A 195 -5.84 -6.71 -3.48
C ALA A 195 -6.05 -7.86 -4.46
N ILE A 196 -6.56 -7.58 -5.66
CA ILE A 196 -6.67 -8.55 -6.77
C ILE A 196 -5.30 -9.04 -7.21
N PHE A 197 -4.31 -8.15 -7.32
CA PHE A 197 -2.96 -8.55 -7.70
C PHE A 197 -2.31 -9.47 -6.66
N ARG A 198 -2.46 -9.17 -5.36
CA ARG A 198 -2.02 -10.07 -4.27
C ARG A 198 -2.68 -11.45 -4.34
N GLU A 199 -3.99 -11.50 -4.55
CA GLU A 199 -4.73 -12.75 -4.69
C GLU A 199 -4.25 -13.52 -5.93
N ALA A 200 -4.06 -12.83 -7.06
CA ALA A 200 -3.55 -13.43 -8.29
C ALA A 200 -2.16 -14.07 -8.09
N ILE A 201 -1.22 -13.39 -7.41
CA ILE A 201 0.10 -13.96 -7.08
C ILE A 201 -0.05 -15.24 -6.24
N THR A 202 -0.93 -15.22 -5.24
CA THR A 202 -1.20 -16.38 -4.37
C THR A 202 -1.73 -17.57 -5.18
N ILE A 203 -2.67 -17.31 -6.10
CA ILE A 203 -3.23 -18.32 -7.00
C ILE A 203 -2.17 -18.87 -7.96
N VAL A 204 -1.32 -18.01 -8.54
CA VAL A 204 -0.22 -18.42 -9.44
C VAL A 204 0.76 -19.35 -8.74
N GLN A 205 1.09 -19.06 -7.48
CA GLN A 205 1.97 -19.89 -6.65
C GLN A 205 1.31 -21.21 -6.22
N SER A 206 -0.03 -21.28 -6.25
CA SER A 206 -0.76 -22.48 -5.87
C SER A 206 -0.79 -23.52 -7.01
N GLU A 207 -0.61 -24.80 -6.68
CA GLU A 207 -0.71 -25.88 -7.67
C GLU A 207 -2.16 -26.24 -8.05
N LYS A 208 -3.15 -25.65 -7.38
CA LYS A 208 -4.46 -26.31 -7.23
C LYS A 208 -5.42 -26.19 -8.42
N GLU A 209 -5.32 -25.21 -9.33
CA GLU A 209 -6.22 -25.13 -10.48
C GLU A 209 -5.65 -24.36 -11.69
N GLU A 210 -5.59 -24.99 -12.86
CA GLU A 210 -4.95 -24.44 -14.06
C GLU A 210 -5.70 -23.24 -14.68
N GLU A 211 -7.05 -23.25 -14.67
CA GLU A 211 -7.85 -22.15 -15.25
C GLU A 211 -7.76 -20.86 -14.43
N GLN A 212 -7.84 -20.96 -13.10
CA GLN A 212 -7.62 -19.81 -12.22
C GLN A 212 -6.20 -19.27 -12.35
N ARG A 213 -5.21 -20.18 -12.47
CA ARG A 213 -3.83 -19.79 -12.73
C ARG A 213 -3.71 -19.00 -14.02
N ASN A 214 -4.37 -19.39 -15.11
CA ASN A 214 -4.31 -18.65 -16.37
C ASN A 214 -4.91 -17.23 -16.26
N ILE A 215 -6.03 -17.07 -15.56
CA ILE A 215 -6.63 -15.76 -15.28
C ILE A 215 -5.68 -14.91 -14.43
N ALA A 216 -5.19 -15.48 -13.33
CA ALA A 216 -4.27 -14.82 -12.42
C ALA A 216 -2.96 -14.42 -13.13
N MET A 217 -2.40 -15.29 -13.97
CA MET A 217 -1.25 -14.99 -14.83
C MET A 217 -1.55 -13.82 -15.76
N THR A 218 -2.74 -13.74 -16.36
CA THR A 218 -3.13 -12.62 -17.24
C THR A 218 -3.16 -11.29 -16.47
N PHE A 219 -3.76 -11.28 -15.27
CA PHE A 219 -3.72 -10.11 -14.38
C PHE A 219 -2.28 -9.74 -14.01
N CYS A 220 -1.44 -10.73 -13.66
CA CYS A 220 -0.04 -10.48 -13.33
C CYS A 220 0.75 -9.93 -14.54
N THR A 221 0.50 -10.40 -15.76
CA THR A 221 1.20 -9.90 -16.95
C THR A 221 0.87 -8.44 -17.26
N GLU A 222 -0.38 -8.03 -17.08
CA GLU A 222 -0.80 -6.64 -17.30
C GLU A 222 -0.20 -5.70 -16.23
N VAL A 223 -0.16 -6.13 -14.96
CA VAL A 223 0.49 -5.37 -13.89
C VAL A 223 2.01 -5.32 -14.06
N GLN A 224 2.65 -6.41 -14.54
CA GLN A 224 4.08 -6.42 -14.88
C GLN A 224 4.41 -5.49 -16.04
N SER A 225 3.48 -5.24 -16.96
CA SER A 225 3.65 -4.24 -18.02
C SER A 225 3.81 -2.83 -17.45
N LEU A 226 3.09 -2.48 -16.38
CA LEU A 226 3.30 -1.22 -15.66
C LEU A 226 4.67 -1.14 -15.02
N ARG A 227 5.14 -2.23 -14.40
CA ARG A 227 6.50 -2.31 -13.87
C ARG A 227 7.55 -2.02 -14.95
N ALA A 228 7.37 -2.56 -16.16
CA ALA A 228 8.29 -2.34 -17.27
C ALA A 228 8.35 -0.87 -17.74
N GLN A 229 7.35 -0.05 -17.40
CA GLN A 229 7.31 1.38 -17.72
C GLN A 229 8.11 2.24 -16.72
N LEU A 230 8.37 1.74 -15.50
CA LEU A 230 9.07 2.51 -14.46
C LEU A 230 10.42 3.08 -14.92
N PRO A 231 11.32 2.32 -15.58
CA PRO A 231 12.58 2.87 -16.07
C PRO A 231 12.39 4.05 -17.04
N ALA A 232 11.46 3.92 -18.00
CA ALA A 232 11.17 4.98 -18.96
C ALA A 232 10.59 6.24 -18.27
N ILE A 233 9.74 6.06 -17.24
CA ILE A 233 9.22 7.17 -16.44
C ILE A 233 10.33 7.84 -15.64
N MET A 234 11.27 7.05 -15.10
CA MET A 234 12.43 7.59 -14.38
C MET A 234 13.37 8.38 -15.29
N ASP A 235 13.55 7.97 -16.55
CA ASP A 235 14.31 8.75 -17.54
C ASP A 235 13.72 10.15 -17.76
N MET A 236 12.39 10.29 -17.62
CA MET A 236 11.70 11.58 -17.71
C MET A 236 12.01 12.51 -16.53
N PHE A 237 12.56 12.02 -15.42
CA PHE A 237 13.02 12.89 -14.33
C PHE A 237 14.14 13.83 -14.81
N CYS A 238 14.97 13.35 -15.75
CA CYS A 238 16.11 14.05 -16.29
C CYS A 238 15.78 14.91 -17.53
N ASP A 239 14.50 15.08 -17.87
CA ASP A 239 14.07 15.85 -19.04
C ASP A 239 14.47 17.33 -18.90
N ARG A 240 15.04 17.90 -19.98
CA ARG A 240 15.72 19.21 -19.99
C ARG A 240 14.82 20.39 -19.61
N ASP A 241 13.52 20.25 -19.86
CA ASP A 241 12.55 21.31 -19.61
C ASP A 241 11.98 21.30 -18.18
N GLY A 242 12.21 20.21 -17.41
CA GLY A 242 11.77 20.09 -16.03
C GLY A 242 10.24 20.15 -15.81
N ARG A 243 9.44 20.32 -16.88
CA ARG A 243 7.97 20.56 -16.84
C ARG A 243 7.16 19.32 -16.48
N HIS A 244 7.69 18.13 -16.80
CA HIS A 244 6.96 16.87 -16.62
C HIS A 244 7.47 16.03 -15.44
N VAL A 245 8.52 16.48 -14.74
CA VAL A 245 9.18 15.74 -13.66
C VAL A 245 8.19 15.37 -12.55
N MET A 246 7.32 16.31 -12.14
CA MET A 246 6.30 16.02 -11.13
C MET A 246 5.28 14.99 -11.59
N GLY A 247 4.80 15.12 -12.84
CA GLY A 247 3.86 14.17 -13.43
C GLY A 247 4.45 12.76 -13.50
N ALA A 248 5.72 12.65 -13.90
CA ALA A 248 6.45 11.39 -13.91
C ALA A 248 6.62 10.81 -12.49
N MET A 249 6.92 11.63 -11.48
CA MET A 249 7.02 11.18 -10.09
C MET A 249 5.68 10.69 -9.54
N HIS A 250 4.58 11.37 -9.87
CA HIS A 250 3.24 10.92 -9.49
C HIS A 250 2.88 9.60 -10.16
N GLN A 251 3.09 9.49 -11.47
CA GLN A 251 2.83 8.26 -12.22
C GLN A 251 3.67 7.08 -11.69
N ALA A 252 4.94 7.29 -11.37
CA ALA A 252 5.76 6.27 -10.73
C ALA A 252 5.20 5.88 -9.35
N GLY A 253 4.71 6.84 -8.58
CA GLY A 253 4.05 6.61 -7.29
C GLY A 253 2.78 5.76 -7.40
N ASP A 254 1.96 6.02 -8.42
CA ASP A 254 0.74 5.26 -8.69
C ASP A 254 1.07 3.83 -9.09
N ILE A 255 2.07 3.62 -9.96
CA ILE A 255 2.54 2.27 -10.32
C ILE A 255 3.08 1.54 -9.09
N ILE A 256 3.87 2.19 -8.23
CA ILE A 256 4.39 1.60 -6.99
C ILE A 256 3.24 1.17 -6.07
N TYR A 257 2.19 2.00 -5.95
CA TYR A 257 1.01 1.67 -5.17
C TYR A 257 0.26 0.47 -5.74
N LEU A 258 0.06 0.43 -7.07
CA LEU A 258 -0.61 -0.66 -7.77
C LEU A 258 0.13 -2.00 -7.65
N LEU A 259 1.46 -1.97 -7.66
CA LEU A 259 2.29 -3.15 -7.47
C LEU A 259 2.20 -3.69 -6.04
N ASP A 260 1.72 -2.91 -5.06
CA ASP A 260 1.65 -3.28 -3.64
C ASP A 260 2.99 -3.83 -3.08
N GLY A 261 4.10 -3.34 -3.64
CA GLY A 261 5.45 -3.81 -3.33
C GLY A 261 5.83 -5.16 -3.95
N GLU A 262 4.90 -5.85 -4.59
CA GLU A 262 5.16 -7.11 -5.27
C GLU A 262 5.98 -6.85 -6.54
N GLY A 263 7.17 -7.44 -6.56
CA GLY A 263 8.03 -7.39 -7.73
C GLY A 263 8.72 -6.06 -7.98
N LEU A 264 8.88 -5.13 -7.03
CA LEU A 264 9.75 -3.95 -7.24
C LEU A 264 11.23 -4.32 -7.41
N GLY A 265 11.74 -5.31 -6.66
CA GLY A 265 13.10 -5.81 -6.84
C GLY A 265 14.16 -4.70 -6.74
N SER A 266 15.19 -4.83 -7.58
CA SER A 266 16.27 -3.83 -7.69
C SER A 266 15.82 -2.44 -8.17
N ILE A 267 14.69 -2.33 -8.87
CA ILE A 267 14.19 -1.02 -9.35
C ILE A 267 13.92 -0.06 -8.18
N SER A 268 13.59 -0.59 -7.00
CA SER A 268 13.44 0.23 -5.79
C SER A 268 14.73 0.99 -5.42
N GLN A 269 15.89 0.38 -5.64
CA GLN A 269 17.20 1.01 -5.47
C GLN A 269 17.39 2.12 -6.51
N ASP A 270 17.12 1.83 -7.78
CA ASP A 270 17.27 2.78 -8.87
C ASP A 270 16.39 4.02 -8.64
N ILE A 271 15.14 3.82 -8.19
CA ILE A 271 14.24 4.91 -7.80
C ILE A 271 14.86 5.74 -6.67
N ALA A 272 15.37 5.11 -5.61
CA ALA A 272 16.00 5.82 -4.50
C ALA A 272 17.18 6.68 -4.95
N VAL A 273 18.01 6.18 -5.85
CA VAL A 273 19.17 6.88 -6.41
C VAL A 273 18.73 8.04 -7.29
N SER A 274 17.80 7.81 -8.22
CA SER A 274 17.28 8.82 -9.14
C SER A 274 16.59 9.99 -8.43
N LEU A 275 16.02 9.77 -7.24
CA LEU A 275 15.31 10.81 -6.49
C LEU A 275 16.24 11.74 -5.69
N ARG A 276 17.49 11.35 -5.40
CA ARG A 276 18.38 12.14 -4.54
C ARG A 276 18.53 13.59 -4.96
N PRO A 277 18.84 13.92 -6.22
CA PRO A 277 19.04 15.30 -6.63
C PRO A 277 17.78 16.15 -6.46
N PHE A 278 16.60 15.52 -6.51
CA PHE A 278 15.32 16.21 -6.44
C PHE A 278 14.85 16.47 -5.01
N ILE A 279 15.46 15.84 -4.00
CA ILE A 279 15.15 16.16 -2.59
C ILE A 279 15.55 17.61 -2.30
N ASP A 280 16.62 18.10 -2.92
CA ASP A 280 17.15 19.46 -2.78
C ASP A 280 16.84 20.36 -4.00
N ASP A 281 15.88 20.01 -4.86
CA ASP A 281 15.50 20.82 -6.04
C ASP A 281 15.08 22.24 -5.62
N GLU A 282 15.39 23.27 -6.41
CA GLU A 282 14.98 24.64 -6.09
C GLU A 282 13.46 24.84 -6.05
N ARG A 283 12.72 24.03 -6.83
CA ARG A 283 11.25 24.07 -6.93
C ARG A 283 10.63 23.26 -5.80
N ASP A 284 9.89 23.93 -4.92
CA ASP A 284 9.15 23.33 -3.80
C ASP A 284 8.26 22.15 -4.21
N SER A 285 7.52 22.30 -5.30
CA SER A 285 6.61 21.30 -5.83
C SER A 285 7.34 20.03 -6.31
N VAL A 286 8.53 20.17 -6.89
CA VAL A 286 9.40 19.04 -7.29
C VAL A 286 10.02 18.37 -6.07
N ARG A 287 10.55 19.13 -5.10
CA ARG A 287 11.02 18.56 -3.82
C ARG A 287 9.92 17.75 -3.14
N SER A 288 8.74 18.34 -3.01
CA SER A 288 7.57 17.71 -2.40
C SER A 288 7.19 16.41 -3.11
N ALA A 289 7.16 16.39 -4.44
CA ALA A 289 6.88 15.19 -5.23
C ALA A 289 7.96 14.11 -5.06
N ALA A 290 9.24 14.49 -5.06
CA ALA A 290 10.35 13.56 -4.88
C ALA A 290 10.34 12.92 -3.48
N ILE A 291 10.14 13.73 -2.43
CA ILE A 291 10.05 13.26 -1.04
C ILE A 291 8.84 12.35 -0.84
N LEU A 292 7.70 12.66 -1.47
CA LEU A 292 6.52 11.80 -1.45
C LEU A 292 6.80 10.45 -2.10
N LEU A 293 7.36 10.46 -3.31
CA LEU A 293 7.66 9.23 -4.06
C LEU A 293 8.67 8.35 -3.31
N LEU A 294 9.70 8.97 -2.72
CA LEU A 294 10.66 8.26 -1.86
C LEU A 294 9.95 7.56 -0.70
N GLY A 295 9.03 8.26 -0.02
CA GLY A 295 8.24 7.67 1.06
C GLY A 295 7.32 6.54 0.61
N ASN A 296 6.69 6.67 -0.57
CA ASN A 296 5.84 5.63 -1.14
C ASN A 296 6.66 4.37 -1.46
N MET A 297 7.80 4.54 -2.13
CA MET A 297 8.75 3.47 -2.45
C MET A 297 9.23 2.74 -1.19
N VAL A 298 9.68 3.47 -0.18
CA VAL A 298 10.18 2.88 1.08
C VAL A 298 9.10 2.05 1.79
N SER A 299 7.84 2.47 1.69
CA SER A 299 6.71 1.76 2.32
C SER A 299 6.33 0.48 1.58
N SER A 300 6.66 0.38 0.29
CA SER A 300 6.32 -0.77 -0.56
C SER A 300 7.41 -1.85 -0.61
N VAL A 301 8.65 -1.58 -0.19
CA VAL A 301 9.75 -2.54 -0.30
C VAL A 301 9.55 -3.78 0.60
N LYS A 302 9.59 -4.97 -0.01
CA LYS A 302 9.45 -6.28 0.66
C LYS A 302 10.79 -6.77 1.23
N ASP A 303 10.73 -7.69 2.19
CA ASP A 303 11.91 -8.17 2.95
C ASP A 303 13.13 -8.59 2.12
N PRO A 304 13.00 -9.28 0.97
CA PRO A 304 14.16 -9.67 0.15
C PRO A 304 14.98 -8.47 -0.36
N ASP A 305 14.31 -7.36 -0.68
CA ASP A 305 14.92 -6.18 -1.30
C ASP A 305 15.35 -5.12 -0.27
N LYS A 306 14.96 -5.28 1.00
CA LYS A 306 15.26 -4.30 2.06
C LYS A 306 16.73 -3.96 2.19
N PRO A 307 17.69 -4.92 2.24
CA PRO A 307 19.08 -4.60 2.51
C PRO A 307 19.69 -3.62 1.50
N ILE A 308 19.34 -3.76 0.22
CA ILE A 308 19.84 -2.93 -0.87
C ILE A 308 19.32 -1.49 -0.70
N VAL A 309 18.01 -1.34 -0.50
CA VAL A 309 17.38 -0.01 -0.31
C VAL A 309 17.84 0.65 1.00
N GLN A 310 18.06 -0.13 2.07
CA GLN A 310 18.56 0.38 3.34
C GLN A 310 19.92 1.08 3.20
N GLN A 311 20.82 0.55 2.36
CA GLN A 311 22.11 1.19 2.09
C GLN A 311 21.93 2.54 1.39
N GLU A 312 21.01 2.61 0.43
CA GLU A 312 20.74 3.86 -0.28
C GLU A 312 20.10 4.91 0.64
N MET A 313 19.33 4.48 1.64
CA MET A 313 18.56 5.40 2.46
C MET A 313 19.40 6.33 3.30
N ILE A 314 20.61 5.91 3.66
CA ILE A 314 21.58 6.73 4.40
C ILE A 314 21.80 8.07 3.70
N HIS A 315 21.77 8.14 2.37
CA HIS A 315 22.02 9.37 1.63
C HIS A 315 20.86 10.37 1.68
N CYS A 316 19.64 9.91 1.96
CA CYS A 316 18.45 10.75 1.98
C CYS A 316 18.08 11.25 3.38
N LEU A 317 18.57 10.59 4.44
CA LEU A 317 18.15 10.87 5.83
C LEU A 317 18.49 12.27 6.31
N LEU A 318 19.70 12.77 6.02
CA LEU A 318 20.09 14.13 6.39
C LEU A 318 19.31 15.20 5.59
N PRO A 319 19.21 15.13 4.25
CA PRO A 319 18.36 16.02 3.47
C PRO A 319 16.92 16.09 4.03
N LEU A 320 16.30 14.94 4.27
CA LEU A 320 14.95 14.85 4.84
C LEU A 320 14.84 15.51 6.22
N LEU A 321 15.86 15.35 7.06
CA LEU A 321 15.92 15.99 8.37
C LEU A 321 16.00 17.52 8.24
N LEU A 322 16.87 18.04 7.38
CA LEU A 322 17.05 19.49 7.20
C LEU A 322 15.81 20.14 6.58
N HIS A 323 15.15 19.46 5.64
CA HIS A 323 13.90 19.90 5.02
C HIS A 323 12.67 19.80 5.94
N LEU A 324 12.81 19.40 7.21
CA LEU A 324 11.77 19.65 8.22
C LEU A 324 11.62 21.14 8.55
N GLU A 325 12.60 21.95 8.19
CA GLU A 325 12.61 23.42 8.33
C GLU A 325 12.56 24.10 6.94
N ASP A 326 11.97 23.43 5.93
CA ASP A 326 11.76 24.00 4.60
C ASP A 326 10.78 25.19 4.67
N ARG A 327 10.98 26.20 3.82
CA ARG A 327 10.07 27.34 3.71
C ARG A 327 8.67 26.96 3.23
N ASP A 328 8.56 25.86 2.48
CA ASP A 328 7.29 25.34 1.98
C ASP A 328 6.69 24.30 2.96
N GLU A 329 5.43 24.51 3.31
CA GLU A 329 4.72 23.66 4.28
C GLU A 329 4.43 22.27 3.73
N SER A 330 4.18 22.15 2.41
CA SER A 330 3.96 20.84 1.78
C SER A 330 5.24 20.00 1.88
N VAL A 331 6.40 20.56 1.54
CA VAL A 331 7.71 19.89 1.69
C VAL A 331 7.93 19.44 3.14
N THR A 332 7.67 20.31 4.11
CA THR A 332 7.79 19.99 5.54
C THR A 332 6.91 18.80 5.93
N LEU A 333 5.64 18.79 5.49
CA LEU A 333 4.71 17.69 5.75
C LEU A 333 5.17 16.37 5.10
N ARG A 334 5.64 16.43 3.85
CA ARG A 334 6.20 15.27 3.15
C ARG A 334 7.44 14.73 3.86
N CYS A 335 8.34 15.60 4.33
CA CYS A 335 9.52 15.19 5.10
C CYS A 335 9.13 14.51 6.41
N LYS A 336 8.18 15.05 7.18
CA LYS A 336 7.70 14.40 8.42
C LYS A 336 7.21 12.97 8.15
N LEU A 337 6.35 12.80 7.15
CA LEU A 337 5.80 11.49 6.81
C LEU A 337 6.88 10.53 6.27
N THR A 338 7.72 11.01 5.35
CA THR A 338 8.77 10.19 4.72
C THR A 338 9.84 9.80 5.73
N LEU A 339 10.29 10.70 6.60
CA LEU A 339 11.24 10.39 7.66
C LEU A 339 10.67 9.36 8.65
N PHE A 340 9.37 9.44 8.98
CA PHE A 340 8.70 8.41 9.77
C PHE A 340 8.68 7.05 9.06
N ARG A 341 8.33 7.02 7.77
CA ARG A 341 8.34 5.80 6.95
C ARG A 341 9.75 5.19 6.87
N CYS A 342 10.79 6.01 6.65
CA CYS A 342 12.18 5.59 6.71
C CYS A 342 12.55 5.01 8.08
N ALA A 343 12.14 5.65 9.19
CA ALA A 343 12.42 5.16 10.53
C ALA A 343 11.76 3.80 10.81
N VAL A 344 10.52 3.59 10.35
CA VAL A 344 9.83 2.29 10.42
C VAL A 344 10.57 1.25 9.57
N PHE A 345 10.93 1.60 8.34
CA PHE A 345 11.63 0.72 7.40
C PHE A 345 13.02 0.29 7.88
N LEU A 346 13.78 1.23 8.43
CA LEU A 346 15.10 1.02 9.03
C LEU A 346 15.04 0.42 10.45
N ARG A 347 13.83 0.17 10.97
CA ARG A 347 13.59 -0.41 12.30
C ARG A 347 14.25 0.39 13.42
N TRP A 348 14.17 1.72 13.35
CA TRP A 348 14.74 2.60 14.37
C TRP A 348 14.07 2.36 15.73
N ALA A 349 14.87 2.42 16.79
CA ALA A 349 14.34 2.52 18.13
C ALA A 349 13.73 3.91 18.37
N HIS A 350 12.80 4.01 19.33
CA HIS A 350 12.20 5.28 19.78
C HIS A 350 11.23 5.96 18.79
N LEU A 351 10.59 5.19 17.88
CA LEU A 351 9.60 5.70 16.91
C LEU A 351 8.46 6.52 17.55
N LYS A 352 7.99 6.13 18.74
CA LYS A 352 6.93 6.87 19.46
C LYS A 352 7.36 8.29 19.82
N THR A 353 8.62 8.47 20.21
CA THR A 353 9.18 9.79 20.55
C THR A 353 9.34 10.63 19.30
N LEU A 354 9.85 10.05 18.22
CA LEU A 354 9.96 10.70 16.91
C LEU A 354 8.58 11.17 16.41
N PHE A 355 7.59 10.28 16.44
CA PHE A 355 6.22 10.58 16.04
C PHE A 355 5.60 11.73 16.83
N ARG A 356 5.65 11.67 18.17
CA ARG A 356 5.13 12.74 19.04
C ARG A 356 5.72 14.09 18.67
N SER A 357 7.02 14.12 18.41
CA SER A 357 7.71 15.35 18.07
C SER A 357 7.30 15.90 16.70
N MET A 358 7.09 15.04 15.70
CA MET A 358 6.61 15.47 14.38
C MET A 358 5.17 15.96 14.39
N ALA A 359 4.31 15.36 15.22
CA ALA A 359 2.88 15.61 15.25
C ALA A 359 2.49 16.83 16.11
N TRP A 360 3.19 17.08 17.22
CA TRP A 360 2.72 18.02 18.25
C TRP A 360 3.75 19.05 18.73
N ASP A 361 5.05 18.86 18.47
CA ASP A 361 6.07 19.81 18.95
C ASP A 361 6.27 20.96 17.94
N GLY A 362 6.71 22.12 18.45
CA GLY A 362 7.18 23.22 17.60
C GLY A 362 8.50 22.91 16.88
N SER A 363 8.79 23.64 15.80
CA SER A 363 9.91 23.38 14.86
C SER A 363 11.27 23.16 15.55
N THR A 364 11.64 24.02 16.50
CA THR A 364 12.92 23.90 17.22
C THR A 364 13.06 22.60 18.04
N GLN A 365 11.97 22.14 18.65
CA GLN A 365 11.97 20.91 19.46
C GLN A 365 11.91 19.66 18.56
N LEU A 366 11.19 19.76 17.45
CA LEU A 366 11.16 18.75 16.39
C LEU A 366 12.57 18.43 15.89
N MET A 367 13.31 19.44 15.44
CA MET A 367 14.66 19.23 14.89
C MET A 367 15.60 18.56 15.88
N LYS A 368 15.56 18.95 17.16
CA LYS A 368 16.38 18.36 18.21
C LYS A 368 16.03 16.88 18.45
N CYS A 369 14.75 16.55 18.51
CA CYS A 369 14.27 15.18 18.70
C CYS A 369 14.60 14.30 17.49
N ALA A 370 14.36 14.80 16.28
CA ALA A 370 14.64 14.09 15.04
C ALA A 370 16.14 13.87 14.82
N TRP A 371 16.97 14.89 15.10
CA TRP A 371 18.43 14.77 15.14
C TRP A 371 18.86 13.67 16.11
N LYS A 372 18.39 13.71 17.37
CA LYS A 372 18.77 12.70 18.37
C LYS A 372 18.40 11.28 17.91
N CYS A 373 17.21 11.12 17.32
CA CYS A 373 16.75 9.85 16.79
C CYS A 373 17.63 9.36 15.64
N LEU A 374 17.96 10.23 14.68
CA LEU A 374 18.86 9.92 13.56
C LEU A 374 20.23 9.44 14.07
N MET A 375 20.86 10.22 14.96
CA MET A 375 22.23 9.95 15.41
C MET A 375 22.33 8.69 16.27
N GLN A 376 21.31 8.39 17.09
CA GLN A 376 21.29 7.19 17.92
C GLN A 376 21.15 5.90 17.11
N ASN A 377 20.40 5.93 16.00
CA ASN A 377 20.15 4.76 15.16
C ASN A 377 21.20 4.57 14.06
N ASN A 378 22.06 5.56 13.80
CA ASN A 378 22.98 5.55 12.67
C ASN A 378 24.41 5.94 13.08
N LYS A 379 24.88 5.47 14.25
CA LYS A 379 26.17 5.87 14.84
C LYS A 379 27.36 5.74 13.89
N SER A 380 27.43 4.66 13.11
CA SER A 380 28.51 4.43 12.15
C SER A 380 28.54 5.44 10.99
N HIS A 381 27.43 6.13 10.72
CA HIS A 381 27.29 7.09 9.63
C HIS A 381 27.37 8.55 10.10
N ILE A 382 27.64 8.79 11.39
CA ILE A 382 27.75 10.14 11.95
C ILE A 382 28.78 11.02 11.20
N PRO A 383 29.99 10.55 10.86
CA PRO A 383 30.94 11.37 10.11
C PRO A 383 30.40 11.73 8.72
N LYS A 384 29.74 10.78 8.04
CA LYS A 384 29.12 11.01 6.74
C LYS A 384 28.06 12.11 6.81
N PHE A 385 27.17 12.08 7.80
CA PHE A 385 26.18 13.14 7.98
C PHE A 385 26.81 14.48 8.34
N LEU A 386 27.87 14.48 9.16
CA LEU A 386 28.59 15.70 9.53
C LEU A 386 29.15 16.40 8.29
N PHE A 387 29.82 15.66 7.40
CA PHE A 387 30.40 16.23 6.19
C PHE A 387 29.37 16.56 5.12
N GLN A 388 28.31 15.76 4.99
CA GLN A 388 27.19 16.10 4.11
C GLN A 388 26.49 17.39 4.56
N ALA A 389 26.38 17.64 5.87
CA ALA A 389 25.77 18.87 6.39
C ALA A 389 26.56 20.14 6.04
N LEU A 390 27.84 20.05 5.70
CA LEU A 390 28.64 21.22 5.27
C LEU A 390 28.12 21.79 3.96
N GLU A 391 27.66 20.94 3.03
CA GLU A 391 27.11 21.35 1.73
C GLU A 391 25.86 22.23 1.91
N TYR A 392 25.11 22.02 3.00
CA TYR A 392 23.91 22.79 3.32
C TYR A 392 24.17 24.13 3.98
N LEU A 393 25.42 24.46 4.35
CA LEU A 393 25.79 25.80 4.81
C LEU A 393 25.72 26.84 3.68
N GLU A 394 25.71 26.39 2.43
CA GLU A 394 25.58 27.22 1.23
C GLU A 394 24.17 27.21 0.62
N SER A 395 23.22 26.53 1.26
CA SER A 395 21.83 26.41 0.76
C SER A 395 21.20 27.78 0.50
N SER A 396 20.39 27.90 -0.56
CA SER A 396 19.64 29.11 -0.88
C SER A 396 18.64 29.50 0.23
N GLN A 397 18.17 28.52 1.01
CA GLN A 397 17.21 28.72 2.11
C GLN A 397 17.92 29.01 3.45
N THR A 398 17.59 30.15 4.07
CA THR A 398 18.17 30.58 5.37
C THR A 398 17.89 29.58 6.50
N THR A 399 16.68 29.02 6.57
CA THR A 399 16.25 28.06 7.59
C THR A 399 17.03 26.74 7.52
N ILE A 400 17.34 26.29 6.30
CA ILE A 400 18.15 25.10 6.06
C ILE A 400 19.61 25.37 6.49
N ARG A 401 20.18 26.53 6.18
CA ARG A 401 21.53 26.90 6.65
C ARG A 401 21.63 26.95 8.18
N HIS A 402 20.63 27.52 8.85
CA HIS A 402 20.55 27.52 10.32
C HIS A 402 20.51 26.11 10.88
N SER A 403 19.69 25.25 10.26
CA SER A 403 19.55 23.85 10.64
C SER A 403 20.83 23.05 10.44
N ALA A 404 21.54 23.27 9.33
CA ALA A 404 22.83 22.67 9.04
C ALA A 404 23.89 23.09 10.07
N ALA A 405 24.00 24.40 10.37
CA ALA A 405 24.93 24.90 11.39
C ALA A 405 24.64 24.33 12.79
N LEU A 406 23.35 24.22 13.16
CA LEU A 406 22.93 23.58 14.41
C LEU A 406 23.24 22.08 14.42
N PHE A 407 23.01 21.39 13.30
CA PHE A 407 23.31 19.98 13.13
C PHE A 407 24.80 19.72 13.34
N ILE A 408 25.67 20.47 12.65
CA ILE A 408 27.12 20.37 12.73
C ILE A 408 27.59 20.65 14.16
N GLY A 409 27.17 21.78 14.73
CA GLY A 409 27.55 22.18 16.08
C GLY A 409 27.15 21.17 17.15
N ASN A 410 25.91 20.68 17.11
CA ASN A 410 25.43 19.65 18.02
C ASN A 410 26.17 18.32 17.82
N THR A 411 26.49 17.95 16.59
CA THR A 411 27.22 16.72 16.27
C THR A 411 28.63 16.76 16.85
N ILE A 412 29.38 17.84 16.60
CA ILE A 412 30.73 18.03 17.17
C ILE A 412 30.66 18.07 18.70
N HIS A 413 29.66 18.76 19.28
CA HIS A 413 29.51 18.85 20.73
C HIS A 413 29.25 17.50 21.39
N HIS A 414 28.29 16.72 20.87
CA HIS A 414 27.83 15.49 21.51
C HIS A 414 28.62 14.24 21.16
N TYR A 415 29.28 14.23 19.99
CA TYR A 415 30.06 13.09 19.50
C TYR A 415 31.55 13.42 19.38
N CYS A 416 32.04 14.43 20.11
CA CYS A 416 33.44 14.89 20.05
C CYS A 416 34.46 13.74 20.14
N ASP A 417 34.33 12.90 21.17
CA ASP A 417 35.30 11.82 21.42
C ASP A 417 35.21 10.71 20.34
N PHE A 418 34.00 10.39 19.87
CA PHE A 418 33.79 9.46 18.75
C PHE A 418 34.34 10.01 17.42
N LEU A 419 34.18 11.31 17.18
CA LEU A 419 34.68 11.97 15.98
C LEU A 419 36.21 12.04 15.98
N SER A 420 36.86 12.17 17.14
CA SER A 420 38.33 12.16 17.19
C SER A 420 38.94 10.82 16.77
N GLU A 421 38.18 9.72 16.90
CA GLU A 421 38.62 8.39 16.48
C GLU A 421 38.28 8.08 15.00
N THR A 422 37.32 8.81 14.42
CA THR A 422 36.73 8.46 13.10
C THR A 422 36.97 9.49 12.00
N VAL A 423 37.31 10.73 12.36
CA VAL A 423 37.56 11.82 11.41
C VAL A 423 39.07 12.00 11.21
N THR A 424 39.49 12.09 9.94
CA THR A 424 40.89 12.33 9.56
C THR A 424 41.31 13.78 9.80
N GLU A 425 42.62 14.06 9.86
CA GLU A 425 43.13 15.44 9.96
C GLU A 425 42.67 16.35 8.81
N ASP A 426 42.55 15.79 7.60
CA ASP A 426 41.95 16.49 6.45
C ASP A 426 40.48 16.86 6.71
N GLY A 427 39.70 15.92 7.27
CA GLY A 427 38.33 16.18 7.69
C GLY A 427 38.23 17.27 8.76
N ILE A 428 39.15 17.31 9.72
CA ILE A 428 39.23 18.39 10.70
C ILE A 428 39.53 19.72 10.01
N SER A 429 40.48 19.76 9.07
CA SER A 429 40.85 20.96 8.32
C SER A 429 39.64 21.52 7.56
N ARG A 430 38.88 20.66 6.87
CA ARG A 430 37.62 21.04 6.20
C ARG A 430 36.57 21.62 7.14
N LEU A 431 36.45 21.09 8.37
CA LEU A 431 35.56 21.67 9.39
C LEU A 431 36.02 23.06 9.82
N TYR A 432 37.34 23.29 9.95
CA TYR A 432 37.88 24.60 10.29
C TYR A 432 37.65 25.63 9.18
N GLU A 433 37.88 25.25 7.92
CA GLU A 433 37.59 26.09 6.77
C GLU A 433 36.12 26.54 6.79
N ALA A 434 35.19 25.60 6.94
CA ALA A 434 33.77 25.93 7.04
C ALA A 434 33.44 26.87 8.23
N PHE A 435 34.03 26.65 9.41
CA PHE A 435 33.81 27.51 10.57
C PHE A 435 34.45 28.90 10.45
N GLN A 436 35.40 29.10 9.54
CA GLN A 436 36.06 30.39 9.30
C GLN A 436 35.41 31.16 8.15
N GLU A 437 35.11 30.48 7.03
CA GLU A 437 34.59 31.11 5.82
C GLU A 437 33.10 31.43 5.93
N VAL A 438 32.28 30.49 6.43
CA VAL A 438 30.82 30.66 6.47
C VAL A 438 30.37 31.87 7.31
N PRO A 439 30.96 32.17 8.49
CA PRO A 439 30.61 33.40 9.21
C PRO A 439 30.93 34.69 8.47
N LEU A 440 31.82 34.66 7.46
CA LEU A 440 32.19 35.82 6.65
C LEU A 440 31.29 35.98 5.41
N THR A 441 30.80 34.88 4.85
CA THR A 441 30.04 34.86 3.58
C THR A 441 28.53 34.69 3.75
N CYS A 442 28.08 34.19 4.90
CA CYS A 442 26.69 33.85 5.16
C CYS A 442 25.96 34.87 6.06
N ASP A 443 24.69 34.60 6.37
CA ASP A 443 23.92 35.46 7.28
C ASP A 443 24.43 35.40 8.73
N ARG A 444 24.23 36.50 9.46
CA ARG A 444 24.75 36.67 10.83
C ARG A 444 24.34 35.54 11.78
N THR A 445 23.12 35.02 11.63
CA THR A 445 22.60 33.97 12.53
C THR A 445 23.37 32.67 12.33
N THR A 446 23.61 32.25 11.09
CA THR A 446 24.45 31.10 10.77
C THR A 446 25.85 31.24 11.38
N GLY A 447 26.49 32.40 11.17
CA GLY A 447 27.81 32.69 11.73
C GLY A 447 27.83 32.66 13.28
N HIS A 448 26.81 33.22 13.93
CA HIS A 448 26.68 33.17 15.39
C HIS A 448 26.52 31.74 15.92
N ILE A 449 25.76 30.89 15.22
CA ILE A 449 25.60 29.48 15.58
C ILE A 449 26.96 28.78 15.51
N LEU A 450 27.69 28.86 14.39
CA LEU A 450 28.99 28.20 14.25
C LEU A 450 30.01 28.70 15.29
N ASN A 451 30.09 30.02 15.50
CA ASN A 451 30.99 30.60 16.50
C ASN A 451 30.72 30.09 17.92
N ARG A 452 29.46 29.81 18.27
CA ARG A 452 29.09 29.21 19.57
C ARG A 452 29.72 27.82 19.77
N TYR A 453 29.89 27.07 18.70
CA TYR A 453 30.45 25.70 18.73
C TYR A 453 31.95 25.64 18.42
N TYR A 454 32.58 26.76 18.04
CA TYR A 454 34.01 26.81 17.68
C TYR A 454 34.94 26.22 18.76
N LYS A 455 34.63 26.44 20.05
CA LYS A 455 35.36 25.84 21.17
C LYS A 455 35.36 24.30 21.17
N TRP A 456 34.30 23.68 20.66
CA TRP A 456 34.20 22.22 20.56
C TRP A 456 34.99 21.69 19.36
N LEU A 457 35.06 22.45 18.27
CA LEU A 457 35.94 22.14 17.15
C LEU A 457 37.43 22.20 17.59
N GLN A 458 37.81 23.18 18.43
CA GLN A 458 39.13 23.23 19.04
C GLN A 458 39.43 22.01 19.92
N LYS A 459 38.47 21.60 20.77
CA LYS A 459 38.59 20.38 21.57
C LYS A 459 38.81 19.16 20.66
N LEU A 460 38.01 19.01 19.60
CA LEU A 460 38.10 17.90 18.66
C LEU A 460 39.48 17.80 18.02
N ARG A 461 40.03 18.93 17.53
CA ARG A 461 41.39 18.97 16.96
C ARG A 461 42.46 18.51 17.94
N ASN A 462 42.39 18.98 19.18
CA ASN A 462 43.39 18.63 20.20
C ASN A 462 43.40 17.13 20.48
N LEU A 463 42.23 16.49 20.49
CA LEU A 463 42.11 15.04 20.68
C LEU A 463 42.73 14.26 19.51
N VAL A 464 42.47 14.67 18.26
CA VAL A 464 43.06 14.04 17.06
C VAL A 464 44.58 14.22 17.01
N SER A 465 45.10 15.40 17.35
CA SER A 465 46.55 15.64 17.40
C SER A 465 47.25 14.95 18.58
N GLY A 466 46.50 14.69 19.67
CA GLY A 466 47.01 14.01 20.86
C GLY A 466 47.09 12.49 20.70
N SER A 467 46.24 11.89 19.85
CA SER A 467 46.26 10.45 19.55
C SER A 467 47.37 10.02 18.58
N ALA A 468 48.11 10.96 17.98
CA ALA A 468 49.21 10.67 17.05
C ALA A 468 50.57 10.38 17.76
N PHE A 469 50.60 10.35 19.10
CA PHE A 469 51.81 10.21 19.91
C PHE A 469 51.88 8.96 20.81
N ASP A 470 50.98 7.99 20.63
CA ASP A 470 51.03 6.68 21.33
C ASP A 470 51.40 5.52 20.41
#